data_AF-A0A2E0MU28-F1
#
_entry.id   AF-A0A2E0MU28-F1
#
_cell.length_a   1.000
_cell.length_b   1.000
_cell.length_c   1.000
_cell.angle_alpha   90.00
_cell.angle_beta   90.00
_cell.angle_gamma   90.00
#
_symmetry.space_group_name_H-M   'P 1'
#
loop_
_entity.id
_entity.type
_entity.pdbx_description
1 polymer ?
#
loop_
_entity_poly.entity_id
_entity_poly.type
_entity_poly.pdbx_seq_one_letter_code
_entity_poly.pdbx_strand_id
1 'polypeptide(L)'
;MRRRWTEERRQNRLQADWIVGWLRDNGPATIREIVNALKEAGRDVKAHVIRRALQKSQFVIKSDEIKIDGETHSQYSFSVQN
;
A
#
# COMPACT_ATOMS: atom_id res chain seq x y z
N MET A 1 29.19 -6.50 -10.49
CA MET A 1 28.67 -5.85 -9.27
C MET A 1 27.37 -5.07 -9.60
N ARG A 2 26.23 -5.76 -9.75
CA ARG A 2 24.89 -5.14 -10.06
C ARG A 2 23.69 -5.80 -9.34
N ARG A 3 23.91 -6.88 -8.57
CA ARG A 3 22.84 -7.73 -7.99
C ARG A 3 22.00 -7.06 -6.91
N ARG A 4 22.60 -6.24 -6.04
CA ARG A 4 21.92 -5.68 -4.85
C ARG A 4 20.74 -4.76 -5.20
N TRP A 5 20.90 -3.93 -6.23
CA TRP A 5 19.87 -3.00 -6.69
C TRP A 5 18.66 -3.72 -7.30
N THR A 6 18.90 -4.83 -7.99
CA THR A 6 17.82 -5.66 -8.54
C THR A 6 17.01 -6.33 -7.44
N GLU A 7 17.68 -6.80 -6.38
CA GLU A 7 17.01 -7.45 -5.25
C GLU A 7 16.16 -6.46 -4.45
N GLU A 8 16.69 -5.27 -4.11
CA GLU A 8 15.90 -4.25 -3.42
C GLU A 8 14.66 -3.83 -4.22
N ARG A 9 14.80 -3.66 -5.55
CA ARG A 9 13.66 -3.36 -6.42
C ARG A 9 12.63 -4.49 -6.46
N ARG A 10 13.08 -5.74 -6.47
CA ARG A 10 12.20 -6.91 -6.43
C ARG A 10 11.44 -6.97 -5.11
N GLN A 11 12.13 -6.78 -3.98
CA GLN A 11 11.50 -6.75 -2.66
C GLN A 11 10.48 -5.63 -2.54
N ASN A 12 10.81 -4.42 -2.99
CA ASN A 12 9.86 -3.30 -3.01
C ASN A 12 8.62 -3.60 -3.86
N ARG A 13 8.78 -4.31 -4.98
CA ARG A 13 7.65 -4.75 -5.81
C ARG A 13 6.78 -5.78 -5.07
N LEU A 14 7.37 -6.80 -4.48
CA LEU A 14 6.65 -7.81 -3.71
C LEU A 14 5.88 -7.21 -2.52
N GLN A 15 6.48 -6.23 -1.84
CA GLN A 15 5.82 -5.48 -0.77
C GLN A 15 4.65 -4.63 -1.30
N ALA A 16 4.83 -3.95 -2.44
CA ALA A 16 3.74 -3.20 -3.06
C ALA A 16 2.60 -4.12 -3.53
N ASP A 17 2.92 -5.25 -4.17
CA ASP A 17 1.94 -6.24 -4.63
C ASP A 17 1.17 -6.83 -3.44
N TRP A 18 1.84 -7.05 -2.30
CA TRP A 18 1.18 -7.48 -1.07
C TRP A 18 0.17 -6.46 -0.55
N ILE A 19 0.50 -5.15 -0.54
CA ILE A 19 -0.43 -4.09 -0.12
C ILE A 19 -1.68 -4.08 -1.03
N VAL A 20 -1.49 -4.22 -2.34
CA VAL A 20 -2.59 -4.28 -3.32
C VAL A 20 -3.47 -5.50 -3.05
N GLY A 21 -2.87 -6.67 -2.84
CA GLY A 21 -3.61 -7.89 -2.49
C GLY A 21 -4.38 -7.75 -1.19
N TRP A 22 -3.76 -7.16 -0.16
CA TRP A 22 -4.43 -6.93 1.12
C TRP A 22 -5.63 -5.98 0.98
N LEU A 23 -5.50 -4.89 0.21
CA LEU A 23 -6.63 -4.00 -0.10
C LEU A 23 -7.75 -4.69 -0.87
N ARG A 24 -7.41 -5.65 -1.74
CA ARG A 24 -8.40 -6.46 -2.45
C ARG A 24 -9.20 -7.34 -1.50
N ASP A 25 -8.53 -7.93 -0.51
CA ASP A 25 -9.14 -8.90 0.40
C ASP A 25 -9.86 -8.24 1.58
N ASN A 26 -9.41 -7.05 2.02
CA ASN A 26 -9.92 -6.36 3.21
C ASN A 26 -10.78 -5.12 2.87
N GLY A 27 -10.78 -4.69 1.60
CA GLY A 27 -11.53 -3.53 1.14
C GLY A 27 -10.81 -2.20 1.32
N PRO A 28 -11.56 -1.07 1.24
CA PRO A 28 -11.01 0.27 1.34
C PRO A 28 -10.33 0.53 2.69
N ALA A 29 -9.12 1.07 2.68
CA ALA A 29 -8.36 1.35 3.90
C ALA A 29 -7.54 2.63 3.83
N THR A 30 -7.30 3.23 4.99
CA THR A 30 -6.40 4.36 5.18
C THR A 30 -4.94 3.92 5.26
N ILE A 31 -4.01 4.87 5.08
CA ILE A 31 -2.57 4.61 5.27
C ILE A 31 -2.29 4.03 6.66
N ARG A 32 -3.00 4.48 7.68
CA ARG A 32 -2.82 4.02 9.06
C ARG A 32 -3.20 2.55 9.21
N GLU A 33 -4.34 2.14 8.67
CA GLU A 33 -4.80 0.75 8.68
C GLU A 33 -3.84 -0.15 7.89
N ILE A 34 -3.38 0.30 6.74
CA ILE A 34 -2.40 -0.44 5.93
C ILE A 34 -1.07 -0.62 6.69
N VAL A 35 -0.59 0.42 7.37
CA VAL A 35 0.63 0.33 8.20
C VAL A 35 0.43 -0.63 9.36
N ASN A 36 -0.75 -0.66 9.98
CA ASN A 36 -1.05 -1.60 11.05
C ASN A 36 -1.08 -3.05 10.53
N ALA A 37 -1.75 -3.30 9.41
CA ALA A 37 -1.78 -4.62 8.77
C ALA A 37 -0.38 -5.12 8.40
N LEU A 38 0.50 -4.23 7.93
CA LEU A 38 1.90 -4.55 7.65
C LEU A 38 2.67 -4.94 8.92
N LYS A 39 2.46 -4.22 10.02
CA LYS A 39 3.07 -4.54 11.32
C LYS A 39 2.58 -5.88 11.85
N GLU A 40 1.28 -6.14 11.78
CA GLU A 40 0.68 -7.42 12.19
C GLU A 40 1.18 -8.60 11.34
N ALA A 41 1.42 -8.37 10.05
CA ALA A 41 2.03 -9.34 9.14
C ALA A 41 3.56 -9.50 9.33
N GLY A 42 4.18 -8.78 10.28
CA GLY A 42 5.62 -8.82 10.51
C GLY A 42 6.46 -8.24 9.37
N ARG A 43 5.88 -7.35 8.55
CA ARG A 43 6.52 -6.76 7.37
C ARG A 43 7.03 -5.36 7.66
N ASP A 44 8.35 -5.19 7.67
CA ASP A 44 8.97 -3.87 7.70
C ASP A 44 9.04 -3.28 6.27
N VAL A 45 8.03 -2.45 5.94
CA VAL A 45 7.89 -1.83 4.64
C VAL A 45 8.19 -0.35 4.73
N LYS A 46 9.12 0.12 3.89
CA LYS A 46 9.51 1.53 3.84
C LYS A 46 8.35 2.39 3.35
N ALA A 47 8.17 3.59 3.92
CA ALA A 47 7.08 4.52 3.57
C ALA A 47 6.99 4.82 2.06
N HIS A 48 8.12 4.89 1.35
CA HIS A 48 8.13 5.13 -0.09
C HIS A 48 7.53 3.96 -0.89
N VAL A 49 7.59 2.72 -0.39
CA VAL A 49 6.99 1.54 -1.02
C VAL A 49 5.47 1.60 -0.85
N ILE A 50 4.99 1.93 0.34
CA ILE A 50 3.55 2.16 0.60
C ILE A 50 3.03 3.26 -0.33
N ARG A 51 3.70 4.42 -0.36
CA ARG A 51 3.33 5.52 -1.25
C ARG A 51 3.28 5.09 -2.71
N ARG A 52 4.26 4.28 -3.16
CA ARG A 52 4.27 3.75 -4.53
C ARG A 52 3.11 2.80 -4.80
N ALA A 53 2.80 1.90 -3.87
CA ALA A 53 1.66 0.99 -3.99
C ALA A 53 0.33 1.77 -4.10
N LEU A 54 0.18 2.87 -3.36
CA LEU A 54 -1.07 3.64 -3.32
C LEU A 54 -1.21 4.65 -4.47
N GLN A 55 -0.10 5.26 -4.92
CA GLN A 55 -0.15 6.36 -5.91
C GLN A 55 0.27 5.96 -7.32
N LYS A 56 0.99 4.85 -7.47
CA LYS A 56 1.55 4.41 -8.77
C LYS A 56 1.02 3.06 -9.21
N SER A 57 0.29 2.34 -8.36
CA SER A 57 -0.40 1.13 -8.79
C SER A 57 -1.58 1.50 -9.66
N GLN A 58 -1.73 0.80 -10.79
CA GLN A 58 -2.94 0.87 -11.62
C GLN A 58 -4.15 0.21 -10.94
N PHE A 59 -3.91 -0.57 -9.88
CA PHE A 59 -4.94 -1.34 -9.19
C PHE A 59 -5.43 -0.69 -7.90
N VAL A 60 -4.93 0.50 -7.56
CA VAL A 60 -5.32 1.21 -6.34
C VAL A 60 -5.75 2.61 -6.70
N ILE A 61 -6.93 2.99 -6.23
CA ILE A 61 -7.45 4.36 -6.35
C ILE A 61 -7.65 4.94 -4.96
N LYS A 62 -7.52 6.27 -4.85
CA LYS A 62 -8.08 6.97 -3.70
C LYS A 62 -9.59 7.01 -3.89
N SER A 63 -10.33 6.33 -3.01
CA SER A 63 -11.78 6.20 -3.11
C SER A 63 -12.54 7.28 -2.35
N ASP A 64 -12.01 7.69 -1.20
CA ASP A 64 -12.70 8.65 -0.32
C ASP A 64 -11.73 9.37 0.63
N GLU A 65 -12.27 10.28 1.43
CA GLU A 65 -11.62 10.93 2.55
C GLU A 65 -12.49 10.80 3.81
N ILE A 66 -11.95 10.19 4.85
CA ILE A 66 -12.65 10.02 6.13
C ILE A 66 -12.01 10.90 7.21
N LYS A 67 -12.83 11.42 8.12
CA LYS A 67 -12.35 12.17 9.29
C LYS A 67 -12.18 11.24 10.48
N ILE A 68 -10.95 11.13 11.00
CA ILE A 68 -10.62 10.38 12.21
C ILE A 68 -9.93 11.36 13.16
N ASP A 69 -10.40 11.48 14.40
CA ASP A 69 -9.82 12.36 15.43
C ASP A 69 -9.63 13.84 15.00
N GLY A 70 -10.50 14.32 14.10
CA GLY A 70 -10.41 15.68 13.54
C GLY A 70 -9.45 15.84 12.35
N GLU A 71 -8.71 14.79 12.00
CA GLU A 71 -7.82 14.74 10.84
C GLU A 71 -8.48 14.06 9.64
N THR A 72 -8.22 14.57 8.43
CA THR A 72 -8.68 13.95 7.20
C THR A 72 -7.69 12.89 6.74
N HIS A 73 -8.17 11.66 6.60
CA HIS A 73 -7.40 10.53 6.07
C HIS A 73 -7.95 10.10 4.72
N SER A 74 -7.05 9.99 3.74
CA SER A 74 -7.39 9.41 2.45
C SER A 74 -7.62 7.90 2.59
N GLN A 75 -8.73 7.42 2.07
CA GLN A 75 -9.05 6.01 1.95
C GLN A 75 -8.69 5.52 0.54
N TYR A 76 -8.07 4.34 0.47
CA TYR A 76 -7.59 3.72 -0.76
C TYR A 76 -8.29 2.40 -0.96
N SER A 77 -8.72 2.14 -2.19
CA SER A 77 -9.45 0.93 -2.56
C SER A 77 -8.76 0.21 -3.70
N PHE A 78 -8.84 -1.12 -3.67
CA PHE A 78 -8.53 -1.91 -4.85
C PHE A 78 -9.57 -1.62 -5.95
N SER A 79 -9.09 -1.38 -7.17
CA SER A 79 -9.93 -1.19 -8.34
C SER A 79 -9.29 -1.84 -9.55
N VAL A 80 -10.05 -2.67 -10.26
CA VAL A 80 -9.71 -3.09 -11.62
C VAL A 80 -10.25 -2.01 -12.55
N GLN A 81 -9.47 -0.92 -12.74
CA GLN A 81 -9.77 -0.02 -13.85
C GLN A 81 -9.67 -0.84 -15.14
N ASN A 82 -10.83 -1.05 -15.77
CA ASN A 82 -11.00 -1.71 -17.06
C ASN A 82 -10.77 -0.69 -18.17
#